data_AF-A0A6B2DR54-F1
#
_entry.id   AF-A0A6B2DR54-F1
#
_cell.length_a   1.000
_cell.length_b   1.000
_cell.length_c   1.000
_cell.angle_alpha   90.00
_cell.angle_beta   90.00
_cell.angle_gamma   90.00
#
_symmetry.space_group_name_H-M   'P 1'
#
loop_
_entity.id
_entity.type
_entity.pdbx_description
1 polymer ?
#
loop_
_entity_poly.entity_id
_entity_poly.type
_entity_poly.pdbx_seq_one_letter_code
_entity_poly.pdbx_strand_id
1 'polypeptide(L)' 'VRGAAAVANQALTFSRLGAGGGVVHRALVNGAAGVVATRDGRPFSVLGFTVAGGRIVEIDILADPERLGRLDLAVLD' A
#
# COMPACT_ATOMS: atom_id res chain seq x y z
N VAL A 1 7.91 -7.69 10.53
CA VAL A 1 9.13 -8.16 9.82
C VAL A 1 10.23 -7.13 10.04
N ARG A 2 11.53 -7.48 10.09
CA ARG A 2 12.63 -6.51 10.29
C ARG A 2 13.79 -6.80 9.33
N GLY A 3 14.46 -5.75 8.85
CA GLY A 3 15.59 -5.82 7.93
C GLY A 3 15.19 -5.73 6.45
N ALA A 4 16.02 -5.06 5.64
CA ALA A 4 15.67 -4.66 4.27
C ALA A 4 15.25 -5.83 3.37
N ALA A 5 16.00 -6.94 3.36
CA ALA A 5 15.68 -8.10 2.53
C ALA A 5 14.37 -8.78 2.95
N ALA A 6 14.12 -8.90 4.25
CA ALA A 6 12.90 -9.51 4.77
C ALA A 6 11.66 -8.64 4.48
N VAL A 7 11.80 -7.33 4.64
CA VAL A 7 10.75 -6.35 4.27
C VAL A 7 10.49 -6.39 2.76
N ALA A 8 11.53 -6.40 1.92
CA ALA A 8 11.38 -6.50 0.48
C ALA A 8 10.69 -7.81 0.04
N ASN A 9 11.09 -8.95 0.60
CA ASN A 9 10.47 -10.24 0.30
C ASN A 9 8.99 -10.26 0.69
N GLN A 10 8.63 -9.69 1.85
CA GLN A 10 7.23 -9.55 2.24
C GLN A 10 6.49 -8.63 1.27
N ALA A 11 7.05 -7.48 0.90
CA ALA A 11 6.43 -6.54 -0.04
C ALA A 11 6.21 -7.19 -1.43
N LEU A 12 7.13 -8.05 -1.89
CA LEU A 12 6.99 -8.79 -3.14
C LEU A 12 5.79 -9.74 -3.15
N THR A 13 5.32 -10.24 -2.00
CA THR A 13 4.07 -11.03 -1.95
C THR A 13 2.84 -10.22 -2.39
N PHE A 14 2.90 -8.89 -2.28
CA PHE A 14 1.89 -7.95 -2.72
C PHE A 14 2.17 -7.33 -4.10
N SER A 15 3.21 -7.80 -4.82
CA SER A 15 3.48 -7.36 -6.19
C SER A 15 2.36 -7.71 -7.19
N ARG A 16 1.51 -8.69 -6.83
CA ARG A 16 0.37 -9.15 -7.64
C ARG A 16 -0.94 -8.44 -7.31
N LEU A 17 -0.93 -7.30 -6.64
CA LEU A 17 -2.16 -6.56 -6.30
C LEU A 17 -2.99 -6.15 -7.52
N GLY A 18 -2.40 -6.04 -8.71
CA GLY A 18 -3.12 -5.83 -9.97
C GLY A 18 -3.67 -7.10 -10.63
N ALA A 19 -3.39 -8.29 -10.09
CA ALA A 19 -3.87 -9.55 -10.67
C ALA A 19 -5.34 -9.82 -10.30
N GLY A 20 -6.04 -10.60 -11.14
CA GLY A 20 -7.43 -11.01 -10.87
C GLY A 20 -8.40 -9.82 -10.79
N GLY A 21 -8.29 -8.87 -11.72
CA GLY A 21 -9.19 -7.70 -11.81
C GLY A 21 -8.93 -6.59 -10.79
N GLY A 22 -7.77 -6.59 -10.12
CA GLY A 22 -7.35 -5.48 -9.26
C GLY A 22 -6.78 -4.32 -10.07
N VAL A 23 -7.07 -3.08 -9.67
CA VAL A 23 -6.46 -1.86 -10.22
C VAL A 23 -5.62 -1.20 -9.14
N VAL A 24 -4.38 -0.87 -9.47
CA VAL A 24 -3.40 -0.28 -8.55
C VAL A 24 -3.26 1.21 -8.82
N HIS A 25 -3.41 2.01 -7.76
CA HIS A 25 -3.38 3.47 -7.81
C HIS A 25 -2.25 4.01 -6.96
N ARG A 26 -1.58 5.06 -7.46
CA ARG A 26 -0.74 5.91 -6.61
C ARG A 26 -1.66 6.71 -5.70
N ALA A 27 -1.31 6.84 -4.43
CA ALA A 27 -2.18 7.50 -3.47
C ALA A 27 -1.39 8.16 -2.34
N LEU A 28 -2.06 9.08 -1.65
CA LEU A 28 -1.67 9.47 -0.30
C LEU A 28 -2.48 8.63 0.69
N VAL A 29 -1.79 8.02 1.65
CA VAL A 29 -2.36 7.25 2.76
C VAL A 29 -2.08 8.02 4.02
N ASN A 30 -3.12 8.61 4.63
CA ASN A 30 -2.99 9.54 5.75
C ASN A 30 -1.98 10.68 5.46
N GLY A 31 -1.98 11.19 4.23
CA GLY A 31 -1.05 12.23 3.77
C GLY A 31 0.38 11.77 3.43
N ALA A 32 0.74 10.51 3.70
CA ALA A 32 2.03 9.93 3.34
C ALA A 32 1.98 9.22 1.97
N ALA A 33 3.14 9.07 1.32
CA ALA A 33 3.22 8.36 0.04
C ALA A 33 2.76 6.91 0.18
N GLY A 34 1.94 6.44 -0.77
CA GLY A 34 1.44 5.08 -0.75
C GLY A 34 0.83 4.61 -2.06
N VAL A 35 0.24 3.41 -1.98
CA VAL A 35 -0.45 2.73 -3.07
C VAL A 35 -1.77 2.18 -2.54
N VAL A 36 -2.84 2.33 -3.32
CA VAL A 36 -4.14 1.72 -3.02
C VAL A 36 -4.48 0.74 -4.14
N ALA A 37 -4.75 -0.51 -3.77
CA ALA A 37 -5.28 -1.51 -4.69
C ALA A 37 -6.80 -1.60 -4.52
N THR A 38 -7.52 -1.49 -5.64
CA THR A 38 -8.98 -1.54 -5.68
C THR A 38 -9.46 -2.72 -6.50
N ARG A 39 -10.62 -3.27 -6.14
CA ARG A 39 -11.40 -4.22 -6.95
C ARG A 39 -12.84 -3.75 -6.96
N ASP A 40 -13.44 -3.66 -8.14
CA ASP A 40 -14.78 -3.09 -8.34
C ASP A 40 -14.93 -1.68 -7.72
N GLY A 41 -13.87 -0.87 -7.83
CA GLY A 41 -13.81 0.49 -7.27
C GLY A 41 -13.65 0.57 -5.76
N ARG A 42 -13.53 -0.56 -5.06
CA ARG A 42 -13.39 -0.61 -3.59
C ARG A 42 -11.96 -0.95 -3.17
N PRO A 43 -11.34 -0.21 -2.23
CA PRO A 43 -10.05 -0.58 -1.67
C PRO A 43 -10.09 -1.96 -1.03
N PHE A 44 -9.13 -2.82 -1.36
CA PHE A 44 -8.94 -4.12 -0.71
C PHE A 44 -7.54 -4.30 -0.13
N SER A 45 -6.60 -3.42 -0.49
CA SER A 45 -5.28 -3.37 0.14
C SER A 45 -4.65 -1.99 -0.04
N VAL A 46 -3.84 -1.59 0.94
CA VAL A 46 -2.97 -0.41 0.85
C VAL A 46 -1.54 -0.75 1.22
N LEU A 47 -0.62 -0.04 0.59
CA LEU A 47 0.78 0.04 1.00
C LEU A 47 1.06 1.49 1.40
N GLY A 48 1.57 1.69 2.61
CA GLY A 48 2.08 2.97 3.10
C GLY A 48 3.61 2.97 3.14
N PHE A 49 4.21 4.12 2.86
CA PHE A 49 5.66 4.30 2.90
C PHE A 49 6.06 5.39 3.88
N THR A 50 7.01 5.07 4.77
CA THR A 50 7.73 6.10 5.53
C THR A 50 8.99 6.47 4.76
N VAL A 51 9.13 7.74 4.40
CA VAL A 51 10.29 8.26 3.66
C VAL A 51 11.11 9.18 4.56
N ALA A 52 12.40 8.89 4.70
CA ALA A 52 13.35 9.73 5.43
C ALA A 52 14.66 9.83 4.64
N GLY A 53 15.22 11.04 4.52
CA GLY A 53 16.47 11.26 3.77
C GLY A 53 16.40 10.81 2.30
N GLY A 54 15.23 10.91 1.66
CA GLY A 54 15.01 10.49 0.27
C GLY A 54 14.96 8.96 0.06
N ARG A 55 14.80 8.16 1.13
CA ARG A 55 14.72 6.70 1.06
C ARG A 55 13.48 6.19 1.79
N ILE A 56 12.91 5.10 1.30
CA ILE A 56 11.88 4.34 2.01
C ILE A 56 12.55 3.61 3.17
N VAL A 57 12.18 3.95 4.41
CA VAL A 57 12.71 3.33 5.63
C VAL A 57 11.74 2.33 6.26
N GLU A 58 10.47 2.38 5.87
CA GLU A 58 9.41 1.47 6.33
C GLU A 58 8.36 1.26 5.24
N ILE A 59 7.78 0.06 5.22
CA ILE A 59 6.66 -0.31 4.36
C ILE A 59 5.59 -0.93 5.26
N ASP A 60 4.42 -0.30 5.31
CA ASP A 60 3.22 -0.81 5.96
C ASP A 60 2.28 -1.41 4.93
N ILE A 61 1.77 -2.60 5.20
CA ILE A 61 0.82 -3.28 4.31
C ILE A 61 -0.43 -3.64 5.10
N LEU A 62 -1.59 -3.21 4.60
CA LEU A 62 -2.87 -3.47 5.23
C LEU A 62 -3.87 -4.00 4.18
N ALA A 63 -4.56 -5.08 4.53
CA ALA A 63 -5.63 -5.67 3.71
C ALA A 63 -6.89 -5.99 4.53
N ASP A 64 -6.94 -5.51 5.77
CA ASP A 64 -8.10 -5.66 6.66
C ASP A 64 -9.21 -4.69 6.21
N PRO A 65 -10.40 -5.19 5.78
CA PRO A 65 -11.45 -4.32 5.23
C PRO A 65 -12.00 -3.28 6.21
N GLU A 66 -12.10 -3.61 7.50
CA GLU A 66 -12.62 -2.69 8.51
C GLU A 66 -11.64 -1.54 8.73
N ARG A 67 -10.35 -1.86 8.85
CA ARG A 67 -9.31 -0.85 9.03
C ARG A 67 -9.13 0.01 7.78
N LEU A 68 -9.28 -0.56 6.59
CA LEU A 68 -9.24 0.19 5.33
C LEU A 68 -10.32 1.27 5.26
N GLY A 69 -11.54 0.97 5.73
CA GLY A 69 -12.65 1.94 5.78
C GLY A 69 -12.42 3.11 6.73
N ARG A 70 -11.35 3.08 7.53
CA ARG A 70 -10.98 4.12 8.51
C ARG A 70 -9.78 4.96 8.08
N LEU A 71 -9.14 4.62 6.96
CA LEU A 71 -7.99 5.36 6.45
C LEU A 71 -8.44 6.55 5.59
N ASP A 72 -7.66 7.62 5.67
CA ASP A 72 -7.76 8.71 4.70
C ASP A 72 -6.94 8.35 3.45
N LEU A 73 -7.64 8.16 2.34
CA LEU A 73 -7.07 7.70 1.07
C LEU A 73 -7.37 8.71 -0.03
N ALA A 74 -6.33 9.31 -0.60
CA ALA A 74 -6.44 10.20 -1.75
C ALA A 74 -5.72 9.59 -2.95
N VAL A 75 -6.49 9.15 -3.95
CA VAL A 75 -5.93 8.64 -5.22
C VAL A 75 -5.36 9.79 -6.05
N LEU A 76 -4.20 9.56 -6.67
CA LEU A 76 -3.48 10.53 -7.50
C LEU A 76 -3.56 10.12 -8.97
N ASP A 77 -3.80 11.10 -9.85
CA ASP A 77 -3.84 10.93 -11.31
C ASP A 77 -2.44 10.67 -11.92
#